data_AF-A0A172TSG0-F1
#
_entry.id   AF-A0A172TSG0-F1
#
_cell.length_a   1.000
_cell.length_b   1.000
_cell.length_c   1.000
_cell.angle_alpha   90.00
_cell.angle_beta   90.00
_cell.angle_gamma   90.00
#
_symmetry.space_group_name_H-M   'P 1'
#
loop_
_entity.id
_entity.type
_entity.pdbx_description
1 polymer ?
#
loop_
_entity_poly.entity_id
_entity_poly.type
_entity_poly.pdbx_seq_one_letter_code
_entity_poly.pdbx_strand_id
1 'polypeptide(L)' 'MEYQYLGDRNTTLILKNKLRKAVRRNDGKCKRGKNGTMLVEFENGEKHVIIGRLLRKVKK' A
#
# COMPACT_ATOMS: atom_id res chain seq x y z
N MET A 1 2.24 7.63 6.72
CA MET A 1 0.79 7.51 6.52
C MET A 1 0.48 6.04 6.43
N GLU A 2 -0.49 5.60 7.22
CA GLU A 2 -0.98 4.23 7.21
C GLU A 2 -2.15 4.13 6.25
N TYR A 3 -2.19 3.03 5.53
CA TYR A 3 -3.23 2.72 4.57
C TYR A 3 -3.75 1.31 4.80
N GLN A 4 -5.05 1.14 4.60
CA GLN A 4 -5.71 -0.14 4.50
C GLN A 4 -5.96 -0.45 3.04
N TYR A 5 -5.70 -1.68 2.62
CA TYR A 5 -6.00 -2.12 1.25
C TYR A 5 -7.28 -2.93 1.19
N LEU A 6 -8.18 -2.55 0.30
CA LEU A 6 -9.47 -3.22 0.13
C LEU A 6 -9.37 -4.60 -0.54
N GLY A 7 -8.25 -4.94 -1.16
CA GLY A 7 -8.13 -6.15 -1.97
C GLY A 7 -8.64 -5.95 -3.39
N ASP A 8 -8.17 -6.80 -4.30
CA ASP A 8 -8.71 -6.97 -5.65
C ASP A 8 -8.79 -8.46 -5.99
N ARG A 9 -9.32 -8.79 -7.18
CA ARG A 9 -9.54 -10.18 -7.60
C ARG A 9 -8.25 -10.99 -7.72
N ASN A 10 -7.11 -10.34 -7.94
CA ASN A 10 -5.82 -10.98 -8.20
C ASN A 10 -4.87 -10.92 -6.99
N THR A 11 -5.28 -10.30 -5.87
CA THR A 11 -4.46 -10.23 -4.67
C THR A 11 -4.86 -11.31 -3.66
N THR A 12 -3.88 -11.97 -3.05
CA THR A 12 -4.09 -12.95 -1.99
C THR A 12 -4.92 -12.37 -0.84
N LEU A 13 -5.90 -13.13 -0.36
CA LEU A 13 -6.81 -12.73 0.72
C LEU A 13 -6.08 -12.26 1.99
N ILE A 14 -4.90 -12.82 2.27
CA ILE A 14 -4.06 -12.45 3.43
C ILE A 14 -3.64 -10.98 3.44
N LEU A 15 -3.58 -10.34 2.27
CA LEU A 15 -3.16 -8.95 2.15
C LEU A 15 -4.37 -8.02 2.38
N LYS A 16 -5.60 -8.47 2.15
CA LYS A 16 -6.81 -7.65 2.28
C LYS A 16 -7.02 -7.15 3.70
N ASN A 17 -7.47 -5.90 3.83
CA ASN A 17 -7.78 -5.20 5.09
C ASN A 17 -6.64 -5.05 6.10
N LYS A 18 -5.41 -5.45 5.75
CA LYS A 18 -4.23 -5.25 6.60
C LYS A 18 -3.72 -3.81 6.53
N LEU A 19 -3.18 -3.35 7.66
CA LEU A 19 -2.51 -2.05 7.79
C LEU A 19 -1.12 -2.10 7.16
N ARG A 20 -0.74 -0.99 6.52
CA ARG A 20 0.50 -0.88 5.76
C ARG A 20 1.01 0.55 5.76
N LYS A 21 2.31 0.71 5.66
CA LYS A 21 2.97 2.02 5.54
C LYS A 21 3.39 2.24 4.10
N ALA A 22 3.11 3.44 3.57
CA ALA A 22 3.62 3.79 2.25
C ALA A 22 5.13 3.98 2.30
N VAL A 23 5.86 3.30 1.41
CA VAL A 23 7.30 3.49 1.26
C VAL A 23 7.55 4.84 0.63
N ARG A 24 8.39 5.66 1.26
CA ARG A 24 8.71 7.01 0.81
C ARG A 24 10.03 7.05 0.04
N ARG A 25 10.13 8.04 -0.83
CA ARG A 25 11.38 8.48 -1.46
C ARG A 25 12.08 9.46 -0.53
N ASN A 26 13.34 9.78 -0.84
CA ASN A 26 14.15 10.74 -0.08
C ASN A 26 13.53 12.15 -0.08
N ASP A 27 12.66 12.47 -1.05
CA ASP A 27 11.90 13.72 -1.14
C ASP A 27 10.64 13.75 -0.24
N GLY A 28 10.41 12.72 0.57
CA GLY A 28 9.25 12.60 1.45
C GLY A 28 7.94 12.18 0.75
N LYS A 29 7.93 12.02 -0.58
CA LYS A 29 6.74 11.57 -1.33
C LYS A 29 6.63 10.05 -1.34
N CYS A 30 5.39 9.54 -1.45
CA CYS A 30 5.16 8.10 -1.59
C CYS A 30 5.69 7.57 -2.93
N LYS A 31 6.33 6.39 -2.93
CA LYS A 31 6.74 5.70 -4.16
C LYS A 31 5.51 5.20 -4.95
N ARG A 32 5.20 5.88 -6.05
CA ARG A 32 4.13 5.52 -6.98
C ARG A 32 4.71 4.96 -8.28
N GLY A 33 4.08 3.92 -8.82
CA GLY A 33 4.37 3.36 -10.14
C GLY A 33 3.54 4.03 -11.23
N LYS A 34 3.96 3.83 -12.49
CA LYS A 34 3.31 4.41 -13.68
C LYS A 34 1.83 4.01 -13.83
N ASN A 35 1.46 2.80 -13.40
CA ASN A 35 0.12 2.24 -13.56
C ASN A 35 -0.83 2.57 -12.39
N GLY A 36 -0.60 3.68 -11.69
CA GLY A 36 -1.38 4.04 -10.50
C GLY A 36 -1.16 3.08 -9.32
N THR A 37 -0.05 2.35 -9.32
CA THR A 37 0.34 1.47 -8.22
C THR A 37 1.15 2.23 -7.17
N MET A 38 1.25 1.68 -5.97
CA MET A 38 2.03 2.24 -4.87
C MET A 38 2.82 1.13 -4.19
N LEU A 39 4.06 1.44 -3.79
CA LEU A 39 4.87 0.55 -2.98
C LEU A 39 4.52 0.76 -1.51
N VAL A 40 4.13 -0.30 -0.83
CA VAL A 40 3.82 -0.31 0.61
C VAL A 40 4.64 -1.37 1.32
N GLU A 41 4.81 -1.16 2.62
CA GLU A 41 5.49 -2.05 3.54
C GLU A 41 4.50 -2.52 4.60
N PHE A 42 4.46 -3.83 4.83
CA PHE A 42 3.65 -4.46 5.87
C PHE A 42 4.41 -4.52 7.20
N GLU A 43 3.72 -4.85 8.27
CA GLU A 43 4.31 -4.98 9.61
C GLU A 43 5.48 -5.98 9.65
N ASN A 44 5.44 -7.02 8.81
CA ASN A 44 6.50 -8.03 8.71
C ASN A 44 7.72 -7.54 7.90
N GLY A 45 7.78 -6.27 7.48
CA GLY A 45 8.85 -5.70 6.65
C GLY A 45 8.77 -6.05 5.16
N GLU A 46 7.82 -6.90 4.76
CA GLU A 46 7.59 -7.25 3.36
C GLU A 46 7.08 -6.04 2.56
N LYS A 47 7.65 -5.86 1.36
CA LYS A 47 7.28 -4.79 0.44
C LYS A 47 6.47 -5.34 -0.72
N HIS A 48 5.33 -4.72 -0.97
CA HIS A 48 4.41 -5.14 -2.02
C HIS A 48 3.98 -3.96 -2.87
N VAL A 49 3.82 -4.21 -4.17
CA VAL A 49 3.27 -3.26 -5.13
C VAL A 49 1.78 -3.52 -5.24
N ILE A 50 0.96 -2.50 -4.99
CA ILE A 50 -0.49 -2.62 -4.95
C ILE A 50 -1.18 -1.50 -5.71
N ILE A 51 -2.45 -1.71 -6.06
CA ILE A 51 -3.23 -0.73 -6.79
C ILE A 51 -3.62 0.43 -5.85
N GLY A 52 -3.13 1.64 -6.14
CA GLY A 52 -3.28 2.81 -5.28
C GLY A 52 -4.74 3.24 -5.07
N ARG A 53 -5.62 3.04 -6.05
CA ARG A 53 -7.06 3.38 -5.94
C ARG A 53 -7.82 2.54 -4.90
N LEU A 54 -7.24 1.41 -4.50
CA LEU A 54 -7.81 0.49 -3.50
C LEU A 54 -7.21 0.70 -2.10
N LEU A 55 -6.34 1.70 -1.95
CA LEU A 55 -5.85 2.15 -0.65
C LEU A 55 -6.81 3.15 -0.03
N ARG A 56 -7.20 2.90 1.21
CA ARG A 56 -7.89 3.85 2.07
C ARG A 56 -6.92 4.35 3.11
N LYS A 57 -6.76 5.66 3.18
CA LYS A 57 -5.94 6.30 4.21
C LYS A 57 -6.63 6.09 5.55
N VAL A 58 -5.92 5.51 6.51
CA VAL A 58 -6.40 5.44 7.88
C VAL A 58 -6.13 6.80 8.49
N LYS A 59 -7.19 7.54 8.82
CA LYS A 59 -7.06 8.75 9.64
C LYS A 59 -6.85 8.26 11.07
N LYS A 60 -5.69 8.60 11.66
CA LYS A 60 -5.61 8.75 13.11
C LYS A 60 -6.43 9.98 13.50
#